data_AF-A0A511CZH3-F1
#
_entry.id   AF-A0A511CZH3-F1
#
_cell.length_a   1.000
_cell.length_b   1.000
_cell.length_c   1.000
_cell.angle_alpha   90.00
_cell.angle_beta   90.00
_cell.angle_gamma   90.00
#
_symmetry.space_group_name_H-M   'P 1'
#
loop_
_entity.id
_entity.type
_entity.pdbx_description
1 polymer ?
#
loop_
_entity_poly.entity_id
_entity_poly.type
_entity_poly.pdbx_seq_one_letter_code
_entity_poly.pdbx_strand_id
1 'polypeptide(L)'
;MLRFAHDLKVPPTSNQAERDLRPAKVQQNVSGRLTSEERARDRQTIRGYLSTAAEHGHNMITALRQAILGRPWMPPDPAPA
;
A
#
# COMPACT_ATOMS: atom_id res chain seq x y z
N MET A 1 -23.53 6.96 0.64
CA MET A 1 -23.38 7.04 -0.84
C MET A 1 -21.95 6.64 -1.18
N LEU A 2 -21.74 5.71 -2.12
CA LEU A 2 -20.39 5.21 -2.49
C LEU A 2 -19.72 6.18 -3.48
N ARG A 3 -18.39 6.35 -3.40
CA ARG A 3 -17.65 7.36 -4.20
C ARG A 3 -17.84 7.19 -5.73
N PHE A 4 -17.92 5.95 -6.20
CA PHE A 4 -18.17 5.65 -7.62
C PHE A 4 -19.57 6.07 -8.10
N ALA A 5 -20.52 6.37 -7.21
CA ALA A 5 -21.87 6.80 -7.58
C ALA A 5 -21.92 8.27 -8.06
N HIS A 6 -20.86 9.04 -7.82
CA HIS A 6 -20.75 10.46 -8.22
C HIS A 6 -19.40 10.82 -8.86
N ASP A 7 -18.37 10.00 -8.71
CA ASP A 7 -17.07 10.17 -9.37
C ASP A 7 -16.77 8.98 -10.29
N LEU A 8 -16.96 9.16 -11.59
CA LEU A 8 -16.73 8.13 -12.62
C LEU A 8 -15.25 7.74 -12.77
N LYS A 9 -14.31 8.50 -12.18
CA LYS A 9 -12.89 8.12 -12.14
C LYS A 9 -12.64 6.99 -11.15
N VAL A 10 -13.56 6.76 -10.20
CA VAL A 10 -13.47 5.68 -9.22
C VAL A 10 -14.28 4.49 -9.75
N PRO A 11 -13.64 3.37 -10.11
CA PRO A 11 -14.36 2.22 -10.61
C PRO A 11 -15.18 1.55 -9.47
N PRO A 12 -16.33 0.92 -9.77
CA PRO A 12 -17.22 0.30 -8.79
C PRO A 12 -16.70 -1.06 -8.32
N THR A 13 -15.41 -1.18 -8.00
CA THR A 13 -14.77 -2.44 -7.61
C THR A 13 -13.73 -2.25 -6.51
N SER A 14 -13.63 -3.26 -5.64
CA SER A 14 -12.60 -3.37 -4.59
C SER A 14 -11.37 -4.15 -5.04
N ASN A 15 -11.24 -4.48 -6.33
CA ASN A 15 -10.17 -5.36 -6.85
C ASN A 15 -8.75 -4.94 -6.44
N GLN A 16 -8.48 -3.63 -6.40
CA GLN A 16 -7.16 -3.12 -6.00
C GLN A 16 -6.88 -3.41 -4.52
N ALA A 17 -7.79 -2.99 -3.64
CA ALA A 17 -7.68 -3.26 -2.20
C ALA A 17 -7.57 -4.76 -1.89
N GLU A 18 -8.32 -5.61 -2.60
CA GLU A 18 -8.24 -7.06 -2.44
C GLU A 18 -6.88 -7.62 -2.87
N ARG A 19 -6.32 -7.13 -3.99
CA ARG A 19 -4.99 -7.53 -4.47
C ARG A 19 -3.90 -7.18 -3.46
N ASP A 20 -4.04 -6.05 -2.76
CA ASP A 20 -3.06 -5.60 -1.77
C ASP A 20 -3.11 -6.45 -0.48
N LEU A 21 -4.32 -6.87 -0.07
CA LEU A 21 -4.57 -7.66 1.14
C LEU A 21 -4.31 -9.17 0.96
N ARG A 22 -4.65 -9.74 -0.20
CA ARG A 22 -4.58 -11.20 -0.46
C ARG A 22 -3.23 -11.85 -0.12
N PRO A 23 -2.07 -11.24 -0.42
CA PRO A 23 -0.77 -11.84 -0.10
C PRO A 23 -0.52 -12.03 1.40
N ALA A 24 -1.15 -11.24 2.27
CA ALA A 24 -1.04 -11.42 3.71
C ALA A 24 -1.68 -12.75 4.15
N LYS A 25 -2.89 -13.03 3.65
CA LYS A 25 -3.60 -14.29 3.95
C LYS A 25 -2.89 -15.51 3.35
N VAL A 26 -2.35 -15.38 2.14
CA VAL A 26 -1.53 -16.42 1.51
C VAL A 26 -0.29 -16.70 2.36
N GLN A 27 0.40 -15.68 2.88
CA GLN A 27 1.55 -15.88 3.75
C GLN A 27 1.19 -16.59 5.06
N GLN A 28 0.08 -16.20 5.68
CA GLN A 28 -0.42 -16.86 6.90
C GLN A 28 -0.70 -18.34 6.66
N ASN A 29 -1.41 -18.66 5.56
CA ASN A 29 -1.85 -20.02 5.26
C ASN A 29 -0.70 -20.94 4.79
N VAL A 30 0.23 -20.44 3.98
CA VAL A 30 1.28 -21.26 3.35
C VAL A 30 2.55 -21.31 4.19
N SER A 31 3.00 -20.18 4.73
CA SER A 31 4.28 -20.14 5.44
C SER A 31 4.14 -20.18 6.97
N GLY A 32 2.91 -20.16 7.50
CA GLY A 32 2.66 -20.09 8.95
C GLY A 32 3.27 -18.86 9.64
N ARG A 33 3.62 -17.82 8.87
CA ARG A 33 4.20 -16.55 9.38
C ARG A 33 3.08 -15.54 9.65
N LEU A 34 3.45 -14.37 10.18
CA LEU A 34 2.51 -13.31 10.59
C LEU A 34 1.63 -13.72 11.79
N THR A 35 2.19 -14.54 12.69
CA THR A 35 1.56 -14.96 13.95
C THR A 35 1.66 -13.91 15.05
N SER A 36 2.53 -12.90 14.89
CA SER A 36 2.64 -11.72 15.76
C SER A 36 2.06 -10.50 15.08
N GLU A 37 1.18 -9.78 15.78
CA GLU A 37 0.57 -8.53 15.32
C GLU A 37 1.62 -7.44 15.06
N GLU A 38 2.69 -7.38 15.86
CA GLU A 38 3.80 -6.44 15.66
C GLU A 38 4.47 -6.68 14.30
N ARG A 39 4.84 -7.93 14.01
CA ARG A 39 5.47 -8.30 12.72
C ARG A 39 4.53 -8.10 11.53
N ALA A 40 3.23 -8.26 11.74
CA ALA A 40 2.23 -7.97 10.72
C ALA A 40 2.13 -6.47 10.45
N ARG A 41 2.16 -5.62 11.48
CA ARG A 41 2.20 -4.16 11.36
C ARG A 41 3.45 -3.69 10.62
N ASP A 42 4.63 -4.16 11.00
CA ASP A 42 5.89 -3.82 10.31
C ASP A 42 5.80 -4.09 8.80
N ARG A 43 5.33 -5.29 8.45
CA ARG A 43 5.15 -5.71 7.06
C ARG A 43 4.15 -4.80 6.34
N GLN A 44 3.02 -4.48 6.95
CA GLN A 44 1.98 -3.69 6.32
C GLN A 44 2.43 -2.23 6.16
N THR A 45 3.18 -1.67 7.11
CA THR A 45 3.80 -0.34 7.00
C THR A 45 4.72 -0.26 5.79
N ILE A 46 5.64 -1.24 5.65
CA ILE A 46 6.58 -1.27 4.51
C ILE A 46 5.82 -1.41 3.19
N ARG A 47 4.85 -2.33 3.11
CA ARG A 47 4.07 -2.55 1.87
C ARG A 47 3.20 -1.36 1.52
N GLY A 48 2.56 -0.74 2.51
CA GLY A 48 1.74 0.46 2.32
C GLY A 48 2.55 1.60 1.72
N TYR A 49 3.71 1.92 2.32
CA TYR A 49 4.62 2.93 1.81
C TYR A 49 5.03 2.67 0.34
N LEU A 50 5.40 1.43 0.01
CA LEU A 50 5.81 1.07 -1.35
C LEU A 50 4.66 1.09 -2.36
N SER A 51 3.45 0.70 -1.96
CA SER A 51 2.26 0.80 -2.81
C SER A 51 1.96 2.26 -3.14
N THR A 52 1.94 3.12 -2.13
CA THR A 52 1.70 4.56 -2.32
C THR A 52 2.76 5.19 -3.21
N ALA A 53 4.04 4.86 -3.03
CA ALA A 53 5.10 5.35 -3.90
C ALA A 53 4.90 4.90 -5.36
N ALA A 54 4.54 3.63 -5.58
CA ALA A 54 4.28 3.09 -6.91
C ALA A 54 3.05 3.69 -7.58
N GLU A 55 1.98 3.93 -6.82
CA GLU A 55 0.77 4.63 -7.29
C GLU A 55 1.08 6.05 -7.78
N HIS A 56 2.09 6.70 -7.20
CA HIS A 56 2.59 8.01 -7.61
C HIS A 56 3.71 7.93 -8.69
N GLY A 57 3.92 6.76 -9.28
CA GLY A 57 4.87 6.56 -10.38
C GLY A 57 6.33 6.36 -9.95
N HIS A 58 6.61 6.19 -8.66
CA HIS A 58 7.97 5.93 -8.18
C HIS A 58 8.31 4.44 -8.22
N ASN A 59 9.54 4.13 -8.64
CA ASN A 59 10.04 2.76 -8.58
C ASN A 59 10.18 2.28 -7.12
N MET A 60 9.55 1.14 -6.79
CA MET A 60 9.52 0.61 -5.42
C MET A 60 10.90 0.34 -4.81
N ILE A 61 11.85 -0.21 -5.57
CA ILE A 61 13.20 -0.50 -5.06
C ILE A 61 13.95 0.79 -4.77
N THR A 62 13.78 1.79 -5.63
CA THR A 62 14.36 3.12 -5.43
C THR A 62 13.76 3.79 -4.20
N ALA A 63 12.44 3.78 -4.04
CA ALA A 63 11.74 4.34 -2.89
C ALA A 63 12.15 3.64 -1.58
N LEU A 64 12.31 2.31 -1.60
CA LEU A 64 12.81 1.53 -0.47
C LEU A 64 14.24 1.93 -0.09
N ARG A 65 15.12 2.02 -1.09
CA ARG A 65 16.52 2.42 -0.88
C ARG A 65 16.60 3.81 -0.26
N GLN A 66 15.85 4.77 -0.77
CA GLN A 66 15.86 6.14 -0.25
C GLN A 66 15.30 6.21 1.18
N ALA A 67 14.26 5.44 1.50
CA ALA A 67 13.74 5.34 2.86
C ALA A 67 14.80 4.79 3.85
N ILE A 68 15.52 3.73 3.47
CA ILE A 68 16.61 3.16 4.30
C ILE A 68 17.74 4.17 4.50
N LEU A 69 18.03 5.01 3.50
CA LEU A 69 19.04 6.07 3.58
C LEU A 69 18.55 7.33 4.34
N GLY A 70 17.37 7.28 4.96
CA GLY A 70 16.80 8.39 5.73
C GLY A 70 16.22 9.51 4.85
N ARG A 71 15.99 9.26 3.57
CA ARG A 71 15.42 10.21 2.60
C ARG A 71 14.13 9.67 1.98
N PRO A 72 13.12 9.29 2.78
CA PRO A 72 11.90 8.72 2.23
C PRO A 72 11.22 9.69 1.28
N TRP A 73 10.62 9.16 0.22
CA TRP A 73 9.72 9.95 -0.61
C TRP A 73 8.46 10.27 0.20
N MET A 74 7.98 11.51 0.09
CA MET A 74 6.73 11.95 0.69
C MET A 74 5.78 12.37 -0.45
N PRO A 75 4.50 12.01 -0.38
CA PRO A 75 3.52 12.52 -1.32
C PRO A 75 3.44 14.06 -1.23
N PRO A 76 3.14 14.75 -2.35
CA PRO A 76 2.90 16.17 -2.31
C PRO A 76 1.69 16.48 -1.43
N ASP A 77 1.67 17.68 -0.83
CA ASP A 77 0.51 18.14 -0.07
C ASP A 77 -0.75 18.05 -0.94
N PRO A 78 -1.89 17.61 -0.38
CA PRO A 78 -3.12 17.56 -1.13
C PRO A 78 -3.44 18.96 -1.67
N ALA A 79 -3.82 19.05 -2.94
CA ALA A 79 -4.25 20.31 -3.53
C ALA A 79 -5.40 20.91 -2.68
N PRO A 80 -5.42 22.25 -2.47
CA PRO A 80 -6.50 22.88 -1.73
C PRO A 80 -7.85 22.58 -2.41
N ALA A 81 -8.85 22.28 -1.58
CA ALA A 81 -10.18 21.86 -1.99
C ALA A 81 -10.94 22.91 -2.81
#